data_AF-A0A6L2ZYV5-F1
#
_entry.id   AF-A0A6L2ZYV5-F1
#
_cell.length_a   1.000
_cell.length_b   1.000
_cell.length_c   1.000
_cell.angle_alpha   90.00
_cell.angle_beta   90.00
_cell.angle_gamma   90.00
#
_symmetry.space_group_name_H-M   'P 1'
#
loop_
_entity.id
_entity.type
_entity.pdbx_description
1 polymer ?
#
loop_
_entity_poly.entity_id
_entity_poly.type
_entity_poly.pdbx_seq_one_letter_code
_entity_poly.pdbx_strand_id
1 'polypeptide(L)' 'MKKFMLYSNSFISDGKEMSVSRIAHADSYADVIEHIESEAGWCVANDCAFKVAYIEEVVE' A
#
# COMPACT_ATOMS: atom_id res chain seq x y z
N MET A 1 0.60 -8.67 15.45
CA MET A 1 0.42 -8.00 14.16
C MET A 1 0.72 -6.52 14.28
N LYS A 2 1.78 -6.10 13.61
CA LYS A 2 2.15 -4.71 13.40
C LYS A 2 1.23 -4.08 12.35
N LYS A 3 1.22 -2.76 12.32
CA LYS A 3 0.45 -1.95 11.36
C LYS A 3 1.40 -1.38 10.32
N PHE A 4 1.06 -1.55 9.05
CA PHE A 4 1.83 -1.01 7.94
C PHE A 4 0.93 -0.09 7.10
N MET A 5 1.46 1.05 6.68
CA MET A 5 0.85 1.91 5.68
C MET A 5 1.49 1.62 4.32
N LEU A 6 0.66 1.27 3.34
CA LEU A 6 1.04 1.05 1.95
C LEU A 6 0.68 2.30 1.16
N TYR A 7 1.60 2.83 0.36
CA TYR A 7 1.38 4.04 -0.43
C TYR A 7 1.56 3.76 -1.92
N SER A 8 0.75 4.42 -2.74
CA SER A 8 0.96 4.53 -4.18
C SER A 8 2.03 5.56 -4.52
N ASN A 9 2.50 5.56 -5.76
CA ASN A 9 3.13 6.75 -6.33
C ASN A 9 2.14 7.93 -6.36
N SER A 10 2.66 9.17 -6.40
CA SER A 10 1.85 10.34 -6.76
C SER A 10 1.38 10.24 -8.22
N PHE A 11 0.15 10.71 -8.47
CA PHE A 11 -0.42 10.84 -9.80
C PHE A 11 -1.32 12.08 -9.87
N ILE A 12 -1.62 12.55 -11.08
CA ILE A 12 -2.54 13.67 -11.29
C ILE A 12 -3.93 13.12 -11.63
N SER A 13 -4.94 13.60 -10.91
CA SER A 13 -6.36 13.35 -11.21
C SER A 13 -7.12 14.66 -11.12
N ASP A 14 -7.94 14.97 -12.12
CA ASP A 14 -8.70 16.23 -12.20
C ASP A 14 -7.85 17.49 -11.94
N GLY A 15 -6.61 17.48 -12.44
CA GLY A 15 -5.66 18.59 -12.29
C GLY A 15 -5.05 18.74 -10.89
N LYS A 16 -5.30 17.80 -9.97
CA LYS A 16 -4.73 17.77 -8.62
C LYS A 16 -3.76 16.62 -8.46
N GLU A 17 -2.66 16.86 -7.78
CA GLU A 17 -1.78 15.78 -7.31
C GLU A 17 -2.48 15.00 -6.20
N MET A 18 -2.49 13.69 -6.36
CA MET A 18 -3.08 12.75 -5.41
C MET A 18 -2.13 11.57 -5.19
N SER A 19 -2.29 10.94 -4.03
CA SER A 19 -1.73 9.63 -3.72
C SER A 19 -2.78 8.85 -2.94
N VAL A 20 -2.69 7.53 -3.00
CA VAL A 20 -3.56 6.61 -2.26
C VAL A 20 -2.72 5.90 -1.22
N SER A 21 -3.29 5.71 -0.03
CA SER A 21 -2.69 4.87 1.00
C SER A 21 -3.69 3.91 1.61
N ARG A 22 -3.19 2.79 2.14
CA ARG A 22 -4.02 1.78 2.81
C ARG A 22 -3.27 1.12 3.95
N ILE A 23 -4.01 0.78 5.01
CA ILE A 23 -3.49 0.03 6.15
C ILE A 23 -3.48 -1.46 5.84
N ALA A 24 -2.35 -2.11 6.09
CA ALA A 24 -2.18 -3.55 6.14
C ALA A 24 -1.73 -3.98 7.54
N HIS A 25 -2.10 -5.20 7.94
CA HIS A 25 -1.66 -5.80 9.20
C HIS A 25 -0.85 -7.05 8.90
N ALA A 26 0.34 -7.16 9.47
CA ALA A 26 1.25 -8.28 9.27
C ALA A 26 2.22 -8.38 10.45
N ASP A 27 2.96 -9.48 10.58
CA ASP A 27 3.91 -9.65 11.69
C ASP A 27 5.30 -9.07 11.37
N SER A 28 5.62 -8.88 10.09
CA SER A 28 6.88 -8.31 9.61
C SER A 28 6.76 -7.66 8.22
N TYR A 29 7.78 -6.91 7.80
CA TYR A 29 7.87 -6.44 6.40
C TYR A 29 7.93 -7.58 5.39
N ALA A 30 8.54 -8.72 5.74
CA ALA A 30 8.66 -9.86 4.83
C ALA A 30 7.28 -10.40 4.46
N ASP A 31 6.37 -10.53 5.44
CA ASP A 31 5.00 -10.99 5.21
C ASP A 31 4.22 -10.01 4.31
N VAL A 32 4.40 -8.69 4.51
CA VAL A 32 3.77 -7.66 3.68
C VAL A 32 4.29 -7.72 2.24
N ILE A 33 5.60 -7.85 2.07
CA ILE A 33 6.25 -7.90 0.76
C ILE A 33 5.81 -9.16 0.01
N GLU A 34 5.84 -10.33 0.66
CA GLU A 34 5.41 -11.59 0.06
C GLU A 34 3.97 -11.51 -0.44
N HIS A 35 3.05 -10.98 0.38
CA HIS A 35 1.66 -10.78 -0.02
C HIS A 35 1.55 -9.84 -1.23
N ILE A 36 2.21 -8.68 -1.19
CA ILE A 36 2.20 -7.71 -2.29
C ILE A 36 2.77 -8.31 -3.57
N GLU A 37 3.88 -9.05 -3.49
CA GLU A 37 4.53 -9.68 -4.65
C GLU A 37 3.67 -10.80 -5.25
N SER A 38 2.95 -11.56 -4.43
CA SER A 38 1.99 -12.57 -4.91
C SER A 38 0.86 -11.97 -5.74
N GLU A 39 0.47 -10.72 -5.44
CA GLU A 39 -0.51 -9.92 -6.20
C GLU A 39 0.17 -9.04 -7.27
N ALA A 40 1.39 -9.42 -7.68
CA ALA A 40 2.20 -8.70 -8.64
C ALA A 40 2.34 -7.21 -8.30
N GLY A 41 2.50 -6.85 -7.03
CA GLY A 41 2.69 -5.47 -6.55
C GLY A 41 1.42 -4.65 -6.39
N TRP A 42 0.23 -5.22 -6.60
CA TRP A 42 -1.04 -4.50 -6.49
C TRP A 42 -1.67 -4.65 -5.12
N CYS A 43 -2.21 -3.55 -4.61
CA CYS A 43 -3.16 -3.54 -3.50
C CYS A 43 -4.56 -3.30 -4.07
N VAL A 44 -5.46 -4.27 -3.90
CA VAL A 44 -6.85 -4.21 -4.39
C VAL A 44 -7.83 -4.06 -3.22
N ALA A 45 -8.75 -3.13 -3.36
CA ALA A 45 -9.89 -2.91 -2.47
C ALA A 45 -11.20 -2.96 -3.28
N ASN A 46 -12.34 -2.86 -2.60
CA ASN A 46 -13.65 -2.95 -3.24
C ASN A 46 -13.93 -1.83 -4.24
N ASP A 47 -13.29 -0.67 -4.07
CA ASP A 47 -13.54 0.57 -4.82
C ASP A 47 -12.29 1.15 -5.50
N CYS A 48 -11.10 0.59 -5.23
CA CYS A 48 -9.85 1.08 -5.79
C CYS A 48 -8.79 -0.03 -5.89
N ALA A 49 -7.81 0.18 -6.78
CA ALA A 49 -6.59 -0.61 -6.83
C ALA A 49 -5.40 0.31 -7.12
N PHE A 50 -4.27 0.06 -6.48
CA PHE A 50 -3.05 0.81 -6.73
C PHE A 50 -1.80 -0.07 -6.63
N LYS A 51 -0.78 0.27 -7.41
CA LYS A 51 0.54 -0.35 -7.31
C LYS A 51 1.24 0.21 -6.06
N VAL A 52 1.68 -0.67 -5.15
CA VAL A 52 2.41 -0.24 -3.95
C VAL A 52 3.80 0.24 -4.37
N ALA A 53 4.14 1.45 -3.96
CA ALA A 53 5.43 2.09 -4.22
C ALA A 53 6.26 2.25 -2.95
N TYR A 54 5.62 2.33 -1.78
CA TYR A 54 6.28 2.52 -0.49
C TYR A 54 5.49 1.84 0.63
N ILE A 55 6.23 1.28 1.61
CA ILE A 55 5.69 0.55 2.76
C ILE A 55 6.32 1.14 4.02
N GLU A 56 5.51 1.47 5.01
CA GLU A 56 5.93 2.07 6.28
C GLU A 56 5.31 1.31 7.45
N GLU A 57 6.12 0.82 8.39
CA GLU A 57 5.64 0.34 9.69
C GLU A 57 5.24 1.54 10.55
N VAL A 58 3.99 1.56 11.00
CA VAL A 58 3.47 2.61 11.90
C VAL A 58 3.66 2.14 13.33
N VAL A 59 4.57 2.79 14.05
CA VAL A 59 4.80 2.57 15.49
C VAL A 59 4.01 3.64 16.25
N GLU A 60 3.01 3.22 17.03
CA GLU A 60 2.22 4.11 17.90
C GLU A 60 2.98 4.47 19.19
#